data_AF-A0A397F2D9-F1
#
_entry.id   AF-A0A397F2D9-F1
#
_cell.length_a   1.000
_cell.length_b   1.000
_cell.length_c   1.000
_cell.angle_alpha   90.00
_cell.angle_beta   90.00
_cell.angle_gamma   90.00
#
_symmetry.space_group_name_H-M   'P 1'
#
loop_
_entity.id
_entity.type
_entity.pdbx_description
1 polymer ?
#
loop_
_entity_poly.entity_id
_entity_poly.type
_entity_poly.pdbx_seq_one_letter_code
_entity_poly.pdbx_strand_id
1 'polypeptide(L)'
;MKAIFALLVAAVATSSTLAACSKTQIRAWIKSCDHLSTDQQKCDSRTCHRALHWLTDPETRDCYVSVGLGPVSDLNKYVTLDEFCHASDVHALRLELAAFDAPVNGTTD
;
A
#
# COMPACT_ATOMS: atom_id res chain seq x y z
N MET A 1 -42.49 -27.19 -23.06
CA MET A 1 -42.26 -26.08 -22.11
C MET A 1 -40.82 -26.19 -21.61
N LYS A 2 -39.95 -25.22 -21.97
CA LYS A 2 -38.52 -25.22 -21.61
C LYS A 2 -38.36 -24.49 -20.28
N ALA A 3 -37.98 -25.19 -19.22
CA ALA A 3 -37.69 -24.57 -17.93
C ALA A 3 -36.37 -23.81 -18.02
N ILE A 4 -36.43 -22.52 -17.72
CA ILE A 4 -35.30 -21.60 -17.70
C ILE A 4 -34.50 -21.89 -16.43
N PHE A 5 -33.24 -22.32 -16.59
CA PHE A 5 -32.28 -22.40 -15.50
C PHE A 5 -31.91 -20.99 -15.07
N ALA A 6 -32.41 -20.54 -13.91
CA ALA A 6 -31.93 -19.34 -13.25
C ALA A 6 -30.61 -19.67 -12.55
N LEU A 7 -29.49 -19.37 -13.21
CA LEU A 7 -28.17 -19.33 -12.60
C LEU A 7 -28.08 -18.07 -11.72
N LEU A 8 -28.28 -18.25 -10.42
CA LEU A 8 -27.89 -17.26 -9.41
C LEU A 8 -26.36 -17.27 -9.30
N VAL A 9 -25.71 -16.40 -10.07
CA VAL A 9 -24.29 -16.08 -9.85
C VAL A 9 -24.23 -15.10 -8.68
N ALA A 10 -24.05 -15.64 -7.47
CA ALA A 10 -23.59 -14.83 -6.35
C ALA A 10 -22.13 -14.43 -6.63
N ALA A 11 -21.93 -13.23 -7.17
CA ALA A 11 -20.61 -12.62 -7.27
C ALA A 11 -20.13 -12.31 -5.85
N VAL A 12 -19.43 -13.25 -5.22
CA VAL A 12 -18.75 -13.04 -3.95
C VAL A 12 -17.50 -12.20 -4.24
N ALA A 13 -17.63 -10.88 -4.09
CA ALA A 13 -16.56 -9.91 -4.17
C ALA A 13 -15.73 -9.85 -2.86
N THR A 14 -15.40 -10.98 -2.23
CA THR A 14 -14.71 -11.01 -0.92
C THR A 14 -13.23 -11.41 -0.98
N SER A 15 -12.66 -11.61 -2.18
CA SER A 15 -11.31 -12.16 -2.30
C SER A 15 -10.20 -11.17 -1.92
N SER A 16 -10.40 -9.88 -2.15
CA SER A 16 -9.40 -8.83 -1.87
C SER A 16 -9.26 -8.56 -0.38
N THR A 17 -10.41 -8.46 0.31
CA THR A 17 -10.48 -8.12 1.74
C THR A 17 -10.06 -9.29 2.63
N LEU A 18 -10.34 -10.55 2.22
CA LEU A 18 -9.86 -11.73 2.93
C LEU A 18 -8.34 -11.88 2.87
N ALA A 19 -7.70 -11.47 1.77
CA ALA A 19 -6.24 -11.59 1.61
C ALA A 19 -5.50 -10.59 2.52
N ALA A 20 -6.00 -9.34 2.62
CA ALA A 20 -5.45 -8.31 3.51
C ALA A 20 -5.55 -8.71 5.00
N CYS A 21 -6.63 -9.41 5.38
CA CYS A 21 -6.89 -9.82 6.76
C CYS A 21 -6.29 -11.18 7.19
N SER A 22 -5.31 -11.72 6.45
CA SER A 22 -4.63 -12.96 6.84
C SER A 22 -3.46 -12.69 7.79
N LYS A 23 -3.58 -13.12 9.05
CA LYS A 23 -2.51 -13.04 10.07
C LYS A 23 -1.18 -13.60 9.56
N THR A 24 -1.22 -14.74 8.88
CA THR A 24 -0.02 -15.39 8.32
C THR A 24 0.60 -14.55 7.20
N GLN A 25 -0.24 -13.98 6.34
CA GLN A 25 0.21 -13.18 5.20
C GLN A 25 0.87 -11.87 5.66
N ILE A 26 0.25 -11.17 6.63
CA ILE A 26 0.82 -9.93 7.17
C ILE A 26 2.18 -10.18 7.83
N ARG A 27 2.32 -11.29 8.58
CA ARG A 27 3.63 -11.69 9.13
C ARG A 27 4.66 -12.01 8.04
N ALA A 28 4.24 -12.60 6.93
CA ALA A 28 5.12 -12.89 5.81
C ALA A 28 5.64 -11.59 5.14
N TRP A 29 4.77 -10.59 4.97
CA TRP A 29 5.16 -9.27 4.48
C TRP A 29 6.16 -8.60 5.42
N ILE A 30 5.88 -8.56 6.73
CA ILE A 30 6.80 -8.06 7.76
C ILE A 30 8.17 -8.73 7.67
N LYS A 31 8.21 -10.06 7.63
CA LYS A 31 9.44 -10.83 7.55
C LYS A 31 10.23 -10.57 6.26
N SER A 32 9.53 -10.28 5.16
CA SER A 32 10.19 -9.98 3.88
C SER A 32 11.01 -8.69 3.92
N CYS A 33 10.74 -7.79 4.86
CA CYS A 33 11.51 -6.56 5.06
C CYS A 33 12.46 -6.63 6.27
N ASP A 34 12.02 -7.22 7.38
CA ASP A 34 12.76 -7.17 8.66
C ASP A 34 14.06 -8.00 8.67
N HIS A 35 14.27 -8.87 7.68
CA HIS A 35 15.54 -9.62 7.53
C HIS A 35 16.64 -8.81 6.81
N LEU A 36 16.31 -7.66 6.23
CA LEU A 36 17.24 -6.80 5.48
C LEU A 36 17.75 -5.69 6.39
N SER A 37 19.05 -5.42 6.33
CA SER A 37 19.74 -4.60 7.33
C SER A 37 19.62 -3.10 7.08
N THR A 38 19.54 -2.66 5.82
CA THR A 38 19.48 -1.23 5.47
C THR A 38 18.22 -0.89 4.69
N ASP A 39 17.81 0.37 4.73
CA ASP A 39 16.62 0.83 4.01
C ASP A 39 16.82 0.76 2.49
N GLN A 40 18.04 1.03 2.00
CA GLN A 40 18.36 0.81 0.58
C GLN A 40 18.19 -0.66 0.18
N GLN A 41 18.69 -1.62 0.96
CA GLN A 41 18.49 -3.05 0.67
C GLN A 41 17.01 -3.45 0.65
N LYS A 42 16.19 -2.84 1.52
CA LYS A 42 14.75 -3.05 1.53
C LYS A 42 14.07 -2.50 0.28
N CYS A 43 14.45 -1.29 -0.17
CA CYS A 43 13.92 -0.70 -1.40
C CYS A 43 14.33 -1.48 -2.66
N ASP A 44 15.56 -1.99 -2.70
CA ASP A 44 16.09 -2.78 -3.82
C ASP A 44 15.46 -4.19 -3.88
N SER A 45 14.95 -4.70 -2.76
CA SER A 45 14.28 -5.99 -2.69
C SER A 45 12.86 -5.90 -3.25
N ARG A 46 12.63 -6.44 -4.45
CA ARG A 46 11.29 -6.55 -5.06
C ARG A 46 10.23 -7.18 -4.15
N THR A 47 10.64 -8.11 -3.28
CA THR A 47 9.73 -8.78 -2.36
C THR A 47 9.35 -7.86 -1.20
N CYS A 48 10.32 -7.18 -0.58
CA CYS A 48 10.02 -6.21 0.47
C CYS A 48 9.24 -5.01 -0.09
N HIS A 49 9.68 -4.44 -1.22
CA HIS A 49 9.01 -3.30 -1.85
C HIS A 49 7.53 -3.60 -2.14
N ARG A 50 7.22 -4.78 -2.71
CA ARG A 50 5.82 -5.18 -2.91
C ARG A 50 5.07 -5.36 -1.59
N ALA A 51 5.74 -5.86 -0.55
CA ALA A 51 5.15 -5.98 0.78
C ALA A 51 4.86 -4.61 1.40
N LEU A 52 5.67 -3.57 1.14
CA LEU A 52 5.41 -2.22 1.64
C LEU A 52 4.07 -1.69 1.16
N HIS A 53 3.72 -1.84 -0.12
CA HIS A 53 2.40 -1.44 -0.63
C HIS A 53 1.23 -2.08 0.12
N TRP A 54 1.39 -3.29 0.67
CA TRP A 54 0.38 -3.91 1.52
C TRP A 54 0.47 -3.43 2.96
N LEU A 55 1.66 -3.28 3.54
CA LEU A 55 1.83 -2.86 4.93
C LEU A 55 1.48 -1.38 5.17
N THR A 56 1.49 -0.55 4.12
CA THR A 56 1.06 0.85 4.16
C THR A 56 -0.41 1.04 3.79
N ASP A 57 -1.03 0.05 3.17
CA ASP A 57 -2.45 0.08 2.82
C ASP A 57 -3.36 0.15 4.06
N PRO A 58 -4.34 1.08 4.10
CA PRO A 58 -5.22 1.26 5.26
C PRO A 58 -5.99 0.00 5.66
N GLU A 59 -6.50 -0.77 4.70
CA GLU A 59 -7.28 -1.98 5.00
C GLU A 59 -6.40 -3.03 5.69
N THR A 60 -5.18 -3.25 5.19
CA THR A 60 -4.22 -4.15 5.83
C THR A 60 -3.82 -3.70 7.23
N ARG A 61 -3.69 -2.38 7.45
CA ARG A 61 -3.37 -1.79 8.77
C ARG A 61 -4.50 -2.00 9.77
N ASP A 62 -5.75 -1.84 9.35
CA ASP A 62 -6.93 -2.15 10.17
C ASP A 62 -7.01 -3.65 10.48
N CYS A 63 -6.74 -4.49 9.48
CA CYS A 63 -6.64 -5.94 9.63
C CYS A 63 -5.56 -6.36 10.65
N TYR A 64 -4.39 -5.72 10.64
CA TYR A 64 -3.31 -6.00 11.59
C TYR A 64 -3.79 -5.88 13.06
N VAL A 65 -4.55 -4.83 13.36
CA VAL A 65 -5.15 -4.62 14.68
C VAL A 65 -6.26 -5.63 14.95
N SER A 66 -7.20 -5.80 14.01
CA SER A 66 -8.38 -6.65 14.20
C SER A 66 -8.03 -8.12 14.41
N VAL A 67 -6.96 -8.61 13.77
CA VAL A 67 -6.48 -9.99 13.95
C VAL A 67 -5.53 -10.13 15.16
N GLY A 68 -5.29 -9.06 15.92
CA GLY A 68 -4.48 -9.08 17.14
C GLY A 68 -3.00 -9.36 16.89
N LEU A 69 -2.40 -8.67 15.91
CA LEU A 69 -0.95 -8.70 15.69
C LEU A 69 -0.19 -7.66 16.51
N GLY A 70 -0.85 -6.56 16.91
CA GLY A 70 -0.27 -5.47 17.69
C GLY A 70 -1.04 -4.16 17.46
N PRO A 71 -0.61 -3.04 18.07
CA PRO A 71 -1.10 -1.71 17.71
C PRO A 71 -0.66 -1.30 16.30
N VAL A 72 -1.48 -0.52 15.60
CA VAL A 72 -1.18 -0.06 14.22
C VAL A 72 0.13 0.72 14.12
N SER A 73 0.59 1.32 15.22
CA SER A 73 1.87 2.05 15.31
C SER A 73 3.09 1.18 14.98
N ASP A 74 3.00 -0.15 15.19
CA ASP A 74 4.09 -1.08 14.86
C ASP A 74 4.39 -1.10 13.35
N LEU A 75 3.41 -0.70 12.53
CA LEU A 75 3.55 -0.62 11.08
C LEU A 75 4.06 0.75 10.59
N ASN A 76 4.18 1.77 11.44
CA ASN A 76 4.61 3.12 11.03
C ASN A 76 6.02 3.11 10.41
N LYS A 77 6.90 2.20 10.87
CA LYS A 77 8.23 2.04 10.28
C LYS A 77 8.20 1.67 8.79
N TYR A 78 7.14 0.99 8.33
CA TYR A 78 6.97 0.64 6.91
C TYR A 78 6.44 1.81 6.10
N VAL A 79 5.67 2.72 6.69
CA VAL A 79 5.25 3.97 6.05
C VAL A 79 6.47 4.85 5.77
N THR A 80 7.30 5.09 6.79
CA THR A 80 8.54 5.87 6.62
C THR A 80 9.49 5.23 5.60
N LEU A 81 9.54 3.89 5.53
CA LEU A 81 10.36 3.19 4.56
C LEU A 81 9.81 3.30 3.13
N ASP A 82 8.49 3.20 2.93
CA ASP A 82 7.85 3.40 1.62
C ASP A 82 8.08 4.83 1.11
N GLU A 83 7.93 5.84 1.98
CA GLU A 83 8.29 7.23 1.69
C GLU A 83 9.77 7.39 1.29
N PHE A 84 10.67 6.71 1.98
CA PHE A 84 12.09 6.71 1.63
C PHE A 84 12.33 6.08 0.25
N CYS A 85 11.67 4.95 -0.05
CA CYS A 85 11.82 4.28 -1.34
C CYS A 85 11.28 5.12 -2.51
N HIS A 86 10.31 6.00 -2.30
CA HIS A 86 9.68 6.83 -3.33
C HIS A 86 10.03 8.32 -3.21
N ALA A 87 11.07 8.67 -2.46
CA ALA A 87 11.43 10.08 -2.21
C ALA A 87 11.65 10.90 -3.49
N SER A 88 12.15 10.28 -4.57
CA SER A 88 12.28 10.90 -5.89
C SER A 88 10.92 11.29 -6.49
N ASP A 89 9.94 10.42 -6.34
CA ASP A 89 8.63 10.55 -6.96
C ASP A 89 7.82 11.63 -6.23
N VAL A 90 7.90 11.62 -4.90
CA VAL A 90 7.34 12.66 -4.02
C VAL A 90 7.98 14.01 -4.31
N HIS A 91 9.30 14.06 -4.55
CA HIS A 91 9.98 15.31 -4.89
C HIS A 91 9.53 15.86 -6.25
N ALA A 92 9.39 14.99 -7.26
CA ALA A 92 8.90 15.37 -8.58
C ALA A 92 7.47 15.94 -8.51
N LEU A 93 6.55 15.24 -7.84
CA LEU A 93 5.17 15.71 -7.61
C LEU A 93 5.13 17.07 -6.91
N ARG A 94 6.01 17.28 -5.92
CA ARG A 94 6.08 18.56 -5.19
C ARG A 94 6.57 19.71 -6.07
N LEU A 95 7.54 19.45 -6.95
CA LEU A 95 8.01 20.43 -7.93
C LEU A 95 6.90 20.79 -8.93
N GLU A 96 6.16 19.79 -9.42
CA GLU A 96 5.02 19.99 -10.33
C GLU A 96 3.90 20.80 -9.68
N LEU A 97 3.54 20.50 -8.42
CA LEU A 97 2.55 21.28 -7.67
C LEU A 97 3.00 22.73 -7.44
N ALA A 98 4.27 22.92 -7.07
CA ALA A 98 4.84 24.26 -6.91
C ALA A 98 4.86 25.06 -8.23
N ALA A 99 5.03 24.38 -9.36
CA ALA A 99 4.94 25.00 -10.69
C ALA A 99 3.50 25.35 -11.09
N PHE A 100 2.51 24.55 -10.64
CA PHE A 100 1.09 24.85 -10.85
C PHE A 100 0.60 26.04 -9.99
N ASP A 101 1.06 26.11 -8.73
CA ASP A 101 0.72 27.20 -7.80
C ASP A 101 1.54 28.48 -8.03
N ALA A 102 2.50 28.46 -8.96
CA ALA A 102 3.22 29.65 -9.34
C ALA A 102 2.24 30.65 -9.97
N PRO A 103 2.14 31.91 -9.47
CA PRO A 103 1.28 32.90 -10.07
C PRO A 103 1.71 33.06 -11.53
N VAL A 104 0.78 32.81 -12.47
CA VAL A 104 0.95 33.19 -13.87
C VAL A 104 1.12 34.70 -13.86
N ASN A 105 2.37 35.17 -13.91
CA ASN A 105 2.65 36.57 -14.14
C ASN A 105 2.28 36.80 -15.60
N GLY A 106 1.01 37.18 -15.82
CA GLY A 106 0.49 37.57 -17.11
C GLY A 106 1.20 38.85 -17.55
N THR A 107 2.35 38.70 -18.18
CA THR A 107 2.86 39.72 -19.10
C THR A 107 2.01 39.67 -20.35
N THR A 108 0.91 40.42 -20.32
CA THR A 108 0.34 41.02 -21.52
C THR A 108 1.21 42.22 -21.89
N ASP A 109 2.06 42.05 -22.89
CA ASP A 109 2.54 43.14 -23.76
C ASP A 109 1.89 42.97 -25.14
#